data_AF-A0A350C1S2-F1
#
_entry.id   AF-A0A350C1S2-F1
#
_cell.length_a   1.000
_cell.length_b   1.000
_cell.length_c   1.000
_cell.angle_alpha   90.00
_cell.angle_beta   90.00
_cell.angle_gamma   90.00
#
_symmetry.space_group_name_H-M   'P 1'
#
loop_
_entity.id
_entity.type
_entity.pdbx_description
1 polymer ?
#
loop_
_entity_poly.entity_id
_entity_poly.type
_entity_poly.pdbx_seq_one_letter_code
_entity_poly.pdbx_strand_id
1 'polypeptide(L)'
;MSKVKVVEPIEGLAFLSLQTEDKNMIDIPLSYKQDITGPFIQEFKEYLSGKKGDRHLVLSVDGEEGKFIVIANDDLSYVIDERTKKLYVCTADAKDIIRGCIRNFVAYMDAWANFDIEENGGVNQINYMRDFLDRKALIESAEDEINPYLMGPKV
;
A
#
# COMPACT_ATOMS: atom_id res chain seq x y z
N MET A 1 5.38 16.49 -11.89
CA MET A 1 4.23 15.82 -11.24
C MET A 1 4.78 14.77 -10.28
N SER A 2 3.97 14.25 -9.36
CA SER A 2 4.40 13.12 -8.53
C SER A 2 4.28 11.82 -9.35
N LYS A 3 5.33 10.99 -9.34
CA LYS A 3 5.31 9.64 -9.97
C LYS A 3 4.24 8.73 -9.35
N VAL A 4 3.97 8.94 -8.05
CA VAL A 4 3.00 8.20 -7.24
C VAL A 4 1.99 9.18 -6.66
N LYS A 5 0.71 8.89 -6.81
CA LYS A 5 -0.40 9.54 -6.09
C LYS A 5 -1.18 8.43 -5.39
N VAL A 6 -1.62 8.67 -4.16
CA VAL A 6 -2.55 7.76 -3.48
C VAL A 6 -3.74 8.58 -3.02
N VAL A 7 -4.95 8.16 -3.39
CA VAL A 7 -6.19 8.90 -3.11
C VAL A 7 -6.63 8.65 -1.66
N GLU A 8 -7.38 9.58 -1.08
CA GLU A 8 -8.15 9.36 0.15
C GLU A 8 -9.13 8.19 -0.05
N PRO A 9 -9.33 7.29 0.94
CA PRO A 9 -10.36 6.25 0.86
C PRO A 9 -11.76 6.88 0.86
N ILE A 10 -12.49 6.82 -0.25
CA ILE A 10 -13.87 7.33 -0.38
C ILE A 10 -14.81 6.14 -0.50
N GLU A 11 -15.81 6.08 0.39
CA GLU A 11 -16.57 4.83 0.63
C GLU A 11 -15.58 3.66 0.82
N GLY A 12 -14.50 3.96 1.55
CA GLY A 12 -13.31 3.15 1.80
C GLY A 12 -12.46 2.72 0.60
N LEU A 13 -12.91 2.90 -0.65
CA LEU A 13 -12.09 2.58 -1.83
C LEU A 13 -10.99 3.64 -2.01
N ALA A 14 -9.74 3.21 -1.86
CA ALA A 14 -8.57 4.01 -2.17
C ALA A 14 -7.95 3.57 -3.50
N PHE A 15 -7.04 4.37 -4.05
CA PHE A 15 -6.31 4.04 -5.28
C PHE A 15 -4.83 4.38 -5.15
N LEU A 16 -3.96 3.44 -5.52
CA LEU A 16 -2.54 3.68 -5.78
C LEU A 16 -2.38 4.01 -7.26
N SER A 17 -2.26 5.31 -7.58
CA SER A 17 -2.01 5.80 -8.92
C SER A 17 -0.52 5.84 -9.22
N LEU A 18 -0.05 5.08 -10.22
CA LEU A 18 1.35 5.11 -10.69
C LEU A 18 1.46 5.76 -12.07
N GLN A 19 2.48 6.60 -12.28
CA GLN A 19 2.74 7.25 -13.57
C GLN A 19 3.50 6.33 -14.54
N THR A 20 2.87 6.01 -15.66
CA THR A 20 3.45 5.22 -16.75
C THR A 20 4.45 6.03 -17.59
N GLU A 21 5.31 5.37 -18.37
CA GLU A 21 6.34 6.03 -19.20
C GLU A 21 5.76 7.01 -20.24
N ASP A 22 4.56 6.73 -20.76
CA ASP A 22 3.80 7.61 -21.66
C ASP A 22 3.13 8.80 -20.92
N LYS A 23 3.36 8.92 -19.61
CA LYS A 23 2.88 9.95 -18.68
C LYS A 23 1.39 9.87 -18.31
N ASN A 24 0.69 8.82 -18.73
CA ASN A 24 -0.62 8.49 -18.17
C ASN A 24 -0.50 8.05 -16.69
N MET A 25 -1.65 7.84 -16.04
CA MET A 25 -1.73 7.22 -14.71
C MET A 25 -2.45 5.89 -14.85
N ILE A 26 -1.94 4.85 -14.17
CA ILE A 26 -2.71 3.64 -13.86
C ILE A 26 -3.15 3.68 -12.40
N ASP A 27 -4.46 3.61 -12.18
CA ASP A 27 -5.05 3.53 -10.84
C ASP A 27 -5.23 2.07 -10.43
N ILE A 28 -4.53 1.65 -9.37
CA ILE A 28 -4.65 0.33 -8.76
C ILE A 28 -5.65 0.42 -7.60
N PRO A 29 -6.81 -0.27 -7.64
CA PRO A 29 -7.86 -0.17 -6.63
C PRO A 29 -7.44 -0.85 -5.32
N LEU A 30 -7.14 -0.05 -4.30
CA LEU A 30 -6.81 -0.50 -2.96
C LEU A 30 -8.11 -0.66 -2.14
N SER A 31 -8.68 -1.86 -2.14
CA SER A 31 -9.89 -2.19 -1.37
C SER A 31 -9.57 -2.69 0.03
N TYR A 32 -10.35 -2.27 1.03
CA TYR A 32 -10.15 -2.67 2.44
C TYR A 32 -10.48 -4.15 2.71
N LYS A 33 -11.23 -4.81 1.82
CA LYS A 33 -11.76 -6.19 1.97
C LYS A 33 -10.67 -7.27 2.13
N GLN A 34 -9.42 -6.89 1.89
CA GLN A 34 -8.23 -7.75 1.88
C GLN A 34 -7.24 -7.42 3.03
N ASP A 35 -7.53 -6.44 3.88
CA ASP A 35 -6.61 -5.93 4.93
C ASP A 35 -5.21 -5.58 4.40
N ILE A 36 -5.13 -4.84 3.28
CA ILE A 36 -3.90 -4.70 2.49
C ILE A 36 -2.73 -4.06 3.24
N THR A 37 -2.99 -3.29 4.30
CA THR A 37 -1.98 -2.49 5.02
C THR A 37 -0.94 -3.39 5.67
N GLY A 38 -1.35 -4.47 6.34
CA GLY A 38 -0.45 -5.44 6.97
C GLY A 38 0.50 -6.11 5.98
N PRO A 39 0.00 -6.80 4.92
CA PRO A 39 0.82 -7.40 3.87
C PRO A 39 1.73 -6.39 3.16
N PHE A 40 1.24 -5.17 2.85
CA PHE A 40 2.06 -4.13 2.23
C PHE A 40 3.20 -3.69 3.16
N ILE A 41 2.91 -3.46 4.45
CA ILE A 41 3.93 -3.11 5.47
C ILE A 41 4.97 -4.22 5.62
N GLN A 42 4.55 -5.50 5.60
CA GLN A 42 5.49 -6.62 5.61
C GLN A 42 6.40 -6.59 4.36
N GLU A 43 5.82 -6.51 3.17
CA GLU A 43 6.56 -6.42 1.90
C GLU A 43 7.57 -5.26 1.89
N PHE A 44 7.18 -4.09 2.40
CA PHE A 44 8.08 -2.94 2.55
C PHE A 44 9.26 -3.26 3.49
N LYS A 45 8.99 -3.86 4.66
CA LYS A 45 10.05 -4.24 5.63
C LYS A 45 10.97 -5.33 5.07
N GLU A 46 10.46 -6.30 4.31
CA GLU A 46 11.27 -7.37 3.70
C GLU A 46 12.12 -6.90 2.52
N TYR A 47 11.62 -5.95 1.72
CA TYR A 47 12.41 -5.28 0.67
C TYR A 47 13.51 -4.40 1.27
N LEU A 48 13.18 -3.50 2.20
CA LEU A 48 14.13 -2.51 2.75
C LEU A 48 15.24 -3.13 3.62
N SER A 49 14.95 -4.26 4.28
CA SER A 49 15.96 -5.04 5.01
C SER A 49 16.86 -5.90 4.11
N GLY A 50 16.55 -6.02 2.81
CA GLY A 50 17.26 -6.91 1.88
C GLY A 50 17.03 -8.41 2.18
N LYS A 51 16.05 -8.74 3.03
CA LYS A 51 15.65 -10.13 3.36
C LYS A 51 15.16 -10.87 2.11
N LYS A 52 14.48 -10.16 1.20
CA LYS A 52 14.20 -10.63 -0.15
C LYS A 52 15.47 -10.58 -1.02
N GLY A 53 16.07 -11.76 -1.21
CA GLY A 53 17.31 -11.93 -1.99
C GLY A 53 17.19 -11.62 -3.49
N ASP A 54 15.98 -11.43 -4.01
CA ASP A 54 15.72 -10.97 -5.39
C ASP A 54 15.78 -9.44 -5.54
N ARG A 55 15.78 -8.68 -4.44
CA ARG A 55 15.68 -7.20 -4.40
C ARG A 55 14.48 -6.62 -5.14
N HIS A 56 13.34 -7.31 -5.14
CA HIS A 56 12.09 -6.78 -5.68
C HIS A 56 11.02 -6.62 -4.59
N LEU A 57 10.36 -5.46 -4.60
CA LEU A 57 9.11 -5.25 -3.89
C LEU A 57 7.97 -5.87 -4.70
N VAL A 58 7.12 -6.70 -4.10
CA VAL A 58 6.01 -7.37 -4.81
C VAL A 58 4.71 -7.16 -4.05
N LEU A 59 3.85 -6.29 -4.56
CA LEU A 59 2.53 -6.03 -3.98
C LEU A 59 1.46 -6.74 -4.81
N SER A 60 0.63 -7.55 -4.16
CA SER A 60 -0.54 -8.18 -4.79
C SER A 60 -1.81 -7.58 -4.20
N VAL A 61 -2.79 -7.30 -5.07
CA VAL A 61 -4.12 -6.78 -4.72
C VAL A 61 -5.14 -7.61 -5.49
N ASP A 62 -6.17 -8.10 -4.82
CA ASP A 62 -7.10 -9.11 -5.37
C ASP A 62 -8.53 -8.83 -4.90
N GLY A 63 -9.26 -7.98 -5.64
CA GLY A 63 -10.56 -7.47 -5.24
C GLY A 63 -11.64 -7.54 -6.32
N GLU A 64 -12.83 -7.03 -5.99
CA GLU A 64 -14.00 -6.99 -6.87
C GLU A 64 -13.73 -6.23 -8.19
N GLU A 65 -12.89 -5.19 -8.13
CA GLU A 65 -12.42 -4.43 -9.30
C GLU A 65 -11.34 -5.15 -10.14
N GLY A 66 -10.87 -6.31 -9.69
CA GLY A 66 -9.87 -7.14 -10.35
C GLY A 66 -8.60 -7.36 -9.53
N LYS A 67 -7.71 -8.17 -10.12
CA LYS A 67 -6.45 -8.59 -9.53
C LYS A 67 -5.27 -7.90 -10.21
N PHE A 68 -4.42 -7.28 -9.39
CA PHE A 68 -3.27 -6.48 -9.81
C PHE A 68 -2.02 -6.94 -9.08
N ILE A 69 -0.89 -7.02 -9.80
CA ILE A 69 0.43 -7.27 -9.22
C ILE A 69 1.35 -6.11 -9.58
N VAL A 70 1.96 -5.48 -8.57
CA VAL A 70 3.02 -4.48 -8.73
C VAL A 70 4.35 -5.14 -8.40
N ILE A 71 5.32 -5.04 -9.31
CA ILE A 71 6.70 -5.51 -9.11
C ILE A 71 7.62 -4.30 -9.28
N ALA A 72 8.38 -3.94 -8.26
CA ALA A 72 9.23 -2.75 -8.28
C ALA A 72 10.66 -3.03 -7.80
N ASN A 73 11.63 -2.27 -8.33
CA ASN A 73 13.04 -2.33 -7.94
C ASN A 73 13.58 -0.92 -7.65
N ASP A 74 14.90 -0.75 -7.61
CA ASP A 74 15.55 0.55 -7.33
C ASP A 74 15.40 1.59 -8.47
N ASP A 75 14.99 1.18 -9.68
CA ASP A 75 14.93 2.03 -10.88
C ASP A 75 13.50 2.36 -11.34
N LEU A 76 12.60 1.36 -11.33
CA LEU A 76 11.25 1.44 -11.92
C LEU A 76 10.27 0.42 -11.31
N SER A 77 9.04 0.41 -11.83
CA SER A 77 8.01 -0.58 -11.48
C SER A 77 7.19 -1.07 -12.68
N TYR A 78 6.61 -2.24 -12.51
CA TYR A 78 5.71 -2.90 -13.45
C TYR A 78 4.38 -3.15 -12.77
N VAL A 79 3.28 -2.86 -13.46
CA VAL A 79 1.92 -3.24 -13.02
C VAL A 79 1.35 -4.25 -14.00
N ILE A 80 0.90 -5.39 -13.48
CA ILE A 80 0.21 -6.44 -14.23
C ILE A 80 -1.27 -6.38 -13.84
N ASP A 81 -2.13 -6.03 -14.78
CA ASP A 81 -3.58 -6.17 -14.66
C ASP A 81 -3.96 -7.58 -15.13
N GLU A 82 -4.32 -8.47 -14.19
CA GLU A 82 -4.69 -9.85 -14.53
C GLU A 82 -6.08 -9.97 -15.18
N ARG A 83 -6.93 -8.94 -15.09
CA ARG A 83 -8.25 -8.92 -15.76
C ARG A 83 -8.11 -8.61 -17.25
N THR A 84 -7.32 -7.60 -17.61
CA THR A 84 -7.09 -7.21 -19.02
C THR A 84 -5.85 -7.84 -19.65
N LYS A 85 -5.03 -8.56 -18.87
CA LYS A 85 -3.73 -9.15 -19.26
C LYS A 85 -2.74 -8.11 -19.83
N LYS A 86 -2.81 -6.88 -19.33
CA LYS A 86 -1.91 -5.78 -19.71
C LYS A 86 -0.77 -5.63 -18.71
N LEU A 87 0.41 -5.34 -19.25
CA LEU A 87 1.60 -4.91 -18.52
C LEU A 87 1.78 -3.41 -18.73
N TYR A 88 2.02 -2.67 -17.65
CA TYR A 88 2.29 -1.24 -17.66
C TYR A 88 3.65 -0.97 -17.02
N VAL A 89 4.53 -0.26 -17.72
CA VAL A 89 5.85 0.18 -17.19
C VAL A 89 5.67 1.55 -16.55
N CYS A 90 6.09 1.68 -15.30
CA CYS A 90 5.86 2.83 -14.44
C CYS A 90 7.18 3.43 -13.94
N THR A 91 7.23 4.76 -13.91
CA THR A 91 8.43 5.55 -13.58
C THR A 91 8.71 5.69 -12.08
N ALA A 92 7.85 5.11 -11.24
CA ALA A 92 8.05 5.01 -9.80
C ALA A 92 8.98 3.83 -9.48
N ASP A 93 10.03 4.06 -8.70
CA ASP A 93 10.82 3.00 -8.09
C ASP A 93 10.12 2.48 -6.82
N ALA A 94 10.63 1.40 -6.24
CA ALA A 94 10.07 0.79 -5.03
C ALA A 94 10.05 1.76 -3.83
N LYS A 95 11.03 2.66 -3.68
CA LYS A 95 11.09 3.60 -2.56
C LYS A 95 10.07 4.73 -2.74
N ASP A 96 9.82 5.17 -3.97
CA ASP A 96 8.73 6.10 -4.29
C ASP A 96 7.35 5.48 -4.01
N ILE A 97 7.15 4.19 -4.29
CA ILE A 97 5.93 3.46 -3.94
C ILE A 97 5.77 3.37 -2.42
N ILE A 98 6.80 2.93 -1.68
CA ILE A 98 6.76 2.81 -0.22
C ILE A 98 6.46 4.16 0.44
N ARG A 99 7.15 5.24 0.02
CA ARG A 99 6.87 6.63 0.49
C ARG A 99 5.43 7.04 0.20
N GLY A 100 4.91 6.70 -0.98
CA GLY A 100 3.54 7.01 -1.39
C GLY A 100 2.50 6.32 -0.51
N CYS A 101 2.67 5.02 -0.27
CA CYS A 101 1.78 4.18 0.53
C CYS A 101 1.84 4.53 2.03
N ILE A 102 3.03 4.55 2.65
CA ILE A 102 3.17 4.87 4.09
C ILE A 102 2.58 6.24 4.42
N ARG A 103 2.88 7.28 3.61
CA ARG A 103 2.30 8.61 3.81
C ARG A 103 0.76 8.62 3.69
N ASN A 104 0.17 7.77 2.85
CA ASN A 104 -1.28 7.64 2.75
C ASN A 104 -1.87 6.86 3.94
N PHE A 105 -1.24 5.76 4.32
CA PHE A 105 -1.65 4.96 5.49
C PHE A 105 -1.63 5.80 6.76
N VAL A 106 -0.65 6.69 6.94
CA VAL A 106 -0.58 7.65 8.04
C VAL A 106 -1.60 8.78 7.89
N ALA A 107 -1.69 9.41 6.72
CA ALA A 107 -2.61 10.54 6.50
C ALA A 107 -4.10 10.19 6.65
N TYR A 108 -4.47 8.94 6.35
CA TYR A 108 -5.84 8.42 6.47
C TYR A 108 -5.93 7.26 7.47
N MET A 109 -5.05 7.25 8.47
CA MET A 109 -4.87 6.14 9.43
C MET A 109 -6.16 5.73 10.13
N ASP A 110 -6.95 6.69 10.60
CA ASP A 110 -8.20 6.38 11.27
C ASP A 110 -9.26 5.80 10.32
N ALA A 111 -9.17 6.03 9.00
CA ALA A 111 -10.01 5.36 8.01
C ALA A 111 -9.52 3.93 7.73
N TRP A 112 -8.21 3.75 7.53
CA TRP A 112 -7.59 2.43 7.33
C TRP A 112 -7.79 1.49 8.52
N ALA A 113 -7.82 2.01 9.75
CA ALA A 113 -8.05 1.21 10.95
C ALA A 113 -9.54 0.87 11.23
N ASN A 114 -10.51 1.62 10.68
CA ASN A 114 -11.94 1.48 11.03
C ASN A 114 -12.79 0.60 10.08
N PHE A 115 -12.42 0.44 8.81
CA PHE A 115 -13.45 0.35 7.74
C PHE A 115 -14.45 -0.84 7.77
N ASP A 116 -14.16 -2.00 8.41
CA ASP A 116 -15.08 -3.16 8.42
C ASP A 116 -15.38 -3.72 9.82
N ILE A 117 -16.29 -3.06 10.56
CA ILE A 117 -16.77 -3.59 11.85
C ILE A 117 -18.31 -3.41 11.99
N GLU A 118 -19.03 -3.08 10.92
CA GLU A 118 -20.50 -2.86 10.95
C GLU A 118 -21.35 -4.00 10.36
N GLU A 119 -20.84 -4.90 9.50
CA GLU A 119 -21.66 -5.99 8.90
C GLU A 119 -21.99 -7.17 9.86
N ASN A 120 -21.62 -7.12 11.14
CA ASN A 120 -22.06 -8.08 12.16
C ASN A 120 -22.64 -7.39 13.41
N GLY A 121 -23.76 -6.70 13.23
CA GLY A 121 -24.50 -6.00 14.28
C GLY A 121 -24.85 -6.88 15.48
N GLY A 122 -24.04 -6.80 16.54
CA GLY A 122 -24.27 -7.47 17.83
C GLY A 122 -23.01 -7.92 18.58
N VAL A 123 -21.82 -7.95 17.96
CA VAL A 123 -20.63 -8.60 18.54
C VAL A 123 -19.58 -7.60 19.08
N ASN A 124 -19.61 -7.38 20.40
CA ASN A 124 -18.51 -6.88 21.24
C ASN A 124 -17.74 -5.61 20.78
N GLN A 125 -18.20 -4.44 21.24
CA GLN A 125 -17.47 -3.15 21.15
C GLN A 125 -16.04 -3.17 21.73
N ILE A 126 -15.73 -4.13 22.63
CA ILE A 126 -14.39 -4.31 23.21
C ILE A 126 -13.40 -4.86 22.16
N ASN A 127 -13.87 -5.72 21.26
CA ASN A 127 -13.05 -6.23 20.16
C ASN A 127 -12.82 -5.12 19.13
N TYR A 128 -13.89 -4.40 18.72
CA TYR A 128 -13.80 -3.20 17.86
C TYR A 128 -12.65 -2.27 18.27
N MET A 129 -12.63 -1.85 19.54
CA MET A 129 -11.65 -0.88 20.03
C MET A 129 -10.23 -1.46 20.03
N ARG A 130 -10.09 -2.75 20.30
CA ARG A 130 -8.80 -3.44 20.26
C ARG A 130 -8.29 -3.57 18.83
N ASP A 131 -9.09 -4.08 17.91
CA ASP A 131 -8.66 -4.37 16.55
C ASP A 131 -8.33 -3.07 15.78
N PHE A 132 -9.06 -1.98 16.07
CA PHE A 132 -8.71 -0.62 15.66
C PHE A 132 -7.34 -0.17 16.20
N LEU A 133 -7.09 -0.33 17.51
CA LEU A 133 -5.82 0.07 18.14
C LEU A 133 -4.63 -0.79 17.67
N ASP A 134 -4.81 -2.10 17.54
CA ASP A 134 -3.77 -3.03 17.07
C ASP A 134 -3.39 -2.70 15.61
N ARG A 135 -4.35 -2.33 14.74
CA ARG A 135 -4.10 -1.84 13.37
C ARG A 135 -3.47 -0.45 13.32
N LYS A 136 -3.91 0.48 14.17
CA LYS A 136 -3.35 1.83 14.27
C LYS A 136 -1.88 1.79 14.68
N ALA A 137 -1.58 1.03 15.74
CA ALA A 137 -0.22 0.82 16.22
C ALA A 137 0.69 0.16 15.16
N LEU A 138 0.16 -0.74 14.32
CA LEU A 138 0.90 -1.33 13.21
C LEU A 138 1.31 -0.29 12.14
N ILE A 139 0.43 0.68 11.82
CA ILE A 139 0.73 1.76 10.87
C ILE A 139 1.77 2.73 11.49
N GLU A 140 1.60 3.09 12.76
CA GLU A 140 2.53 3.97 13.49
C GLU A 140 3.94 3.34 13.61
N SER A 141 4.03 2.06 14.02
CA SER A 141 5.32 1.31 14.03
C SER A 141 5.92 1.17 12.64
N ALA A 142 5.11 0.99 11.60
CA ALA A 142 5.59 0.92 10.24
C ALA A 142 6.21 2.25 9.79
N GLU A 143 5.61 3.40 10.10
CA GLU A 143 6.20 4.70 9.79
C GLU A 143 7.57 4.88 10.46
N ASP A 144 7.66 4.65 11.78
CA ASP A 144 8.90 4.81 12.56
C ASP A 144 10.01 3.85 12.11
N GLU A 145 9.69 2.60 11.79
CA GLU A 145 10.67 1.61 11.33
C GLU A 145 11.12 1.82 9.88
N ILE A 146 10.23 2.29 8.99
CA ILE A 146 10.51 2.39 7.55
C ILE A 146 11.16 3.73 7.18
N ASN A 147 10.77 4.84 7.81
CA ASN A 147 11.30 6.18 7.50
C ASN A 147 12.84 6.29 7.50
N PRO A 148 13.60 5.67 8.44
CA PRO A 148 15.06 5.67 8.42
C PRO A 148 15.68 5.14 7.12
N TYR A 149 15.06 4.12 6.50
CA TYR A 149 15.52 3.54 5.23
C TYR A 149 15.17 4.44 4.03
N LEU A 150 14.10 5.24 4.14
CA LEU A 150 13.60 6.09 3.05
C LEU A 150 14.28 7.46 2.96
N MET A 151 14.75 7.99 4.10
CA MET A 151 15.47 9.27 4.18
C MET A 151 16.98 9.12 3.93
N GLY A 152 17.53 7.91 4.06
CA GLY A 152 18.96 7.65 4.03
C GLY A 152 19.67 8.04 5.34
N PRO A 153 20.98 7.78 5.46
CA PRO A 153 21.74 8.20 6.63
C PRO A 153 21.76 9.72 6.74
N LYS A 154 21.47 10.25 7.93
CA LYS A 154 21.73 11.66 8.25
C LYS A 154 23.25 11.89 8.25
N VAL A 155 23.72 12.67 7.28
CA VAL A 155 25.10 13.16 7.15
C VAL A 155 25.26 14.44 7.96
#